data_AF-A4FF65-F1
#
_entry.id   AF-A4FF65-F1
#
_cell.length_a   1.000
_cell.length_b   1.000
_cell.length_c   1.000
_cell.angle_alpha   90.00
_cell.angle_beta   90.00
_cell.angle_gamma   90.00
#
_symmetry.space_group_name_H-M   'P 1'
#
loop_
_entity.id
_entity.type
_entity.pdbx_description
1 polymer ?
#
loop_
_entity_poly.entity_id
_entity_poly.type
_entity_poly.pdbx_seq_one_letter_code
_entity_poly.pdbx_strand_id
1 'polypeptide(L)'
;MASRRPNPAQWVWYAFGGRLPDRYAEWVLHDVTCRTWLLRHVARALTQMLPFCALVLLLPGPLWIRLTSIALGLMVGLFYSLCFAVEMAEHRVIKHGYPPGIGRQTRTLNRDVRRAERHGVGYHPWWE
;
A
#
# COMPACT_ATOMS: atom_id res chain seq x y z
N MET A 1 -2.89 -11.65 18.81
CA MET A 1 -1.71 -11.09 19.51
C MET A 1 -1.57 -9.64 19.07
N ALA A 2 -1.18 -8.71 19.93
CA ALA A 2 -1.04 -7.31 19.53
C ALA A 2 0.14 -7.21 18.55
N SER A 3 -0.14 -6.93 17.27
CA SER A 3 0.89 -6.78 16.25
C SER A 3 1.82 -5.62 16.62
N ARG A 4 3.10 -5.92 16.86
CA ARG A 4 4.10 -4.88 17.15
C ARG A 4 4.17 -3.96 15.94
N ARG A 5 3.97 -2.66 16.14
CA ARG A 5 4.05 -1.67 15.07
C ARG A 5 5.51 -1.24 14.86
N PRO A 6 5.97 -1.09 13.61
CA PRO A 6 7.28 -0.53 13.34
C PRO A 6 7.34 0.94 13.80
N ASN A 7 8.53 1.41 14.16
CA ASN A 7 8.72 2.83 14.43
C ASN A 7 8.66 3.64 13.11
N PRO A 8 8.53 4.98 13.17
CA PRO A 8 8.40 5.80 11.96
C PRO A 8 9.57 5.66 10.97
N ALA A 9 10.80 5.55 11.45
CA ALA A 9 11.98 5.37 10.61
C ALA A 9 11.97 4.01 9.86
N GLN A 10 11.60 2.94 10.57
CA GLN A 10 11.39 1.60 9.99
C GLN A 10 10.25 1.60 8.98
N TRP A 11 9.19 2.38 9.23
CA TRP A 11 8.10 2.53 8.27
C TRP A 11 8.56 3.23 6.99
N VAL A 12 9.38 4.28 7.09
CA VAL A 12 9.97 4.94 5.90
C VAL A 12 10.88 3.97 5.15
N TRP A 13 11.79 3.27 5.84
CA TRP A 13 12.62 2.22 5.24
C TRP A 13 11.78 1.17 4.50
N TYR A 14 10.70 0.71 5.13
CA TYR A 14 9.74 -0.20 4.54
C TYR A 14 9.01 0.40 3.34
N ALA A 15 8.65 1.69 3.37
CA ALA A 15 8.03 2.40 2.26
C ALA A 15 8.94 2.34 1.02
N PHE A 16 10.24 2.58 1.18
CA PHE A 16 11.25 2.46 0.11
C PHE A 16 11.57 1.00 -0.31
N GLY A 17 10.89 -0.01 0.25
CA GLY A 17 11.07 -1.42 -0.12
C GLY A 17 12.04 -2.19 0.78
N GLY A 18 12.53 -1.56 1.84
CA GLY A 18 13.36 -2.20 2.87
C GLY A 18 12.66 -3.38 3.53
N ARG A 19 13.43 -4.44 3.87
CA ARG A 19 12.91 -5.56 4.67
C ARG A 19 12.80 -5.12 6.14
N LEU A 20 11.67 -5.41 6.78
CA LEU A 20 11.54 -5.25 8.23
C LEU A 20 12.05 -6.51 8.94
N PRO A 21 12.52 -6.40 10.20
CA PRO A 21 12.81 -7.58 11.02
C PRO A 21 11.62 -8.53 11.10
N ASP A 22 11.86 -9.85 11.13
CA ASP A 22 10.81 -10.88 11.00
C ASP A 22 9.71 -10.80 12.09
N ARG A 23 10.01 -10.19 13.25
CA ARG A 23 9.01 -9.86 14.29
C ARG A 23 7.86 -8.97 13.80
N TYR A 24 7.99 -8.31 12.66
CA TYR A 24 6.96 -7.48 12.04
C TYR A 24 6.20 -8.19 10.91
N ALA A 25 6.47 -9.47 10.64
CA ALA A 25 5.82 -10.22 9.56
C ALA A 25 4.28 -10.19 9.66
N GLU A 26 3.74 -10.41 10.87
CA GLU A 26 2.29 -10.34 11.13
C GLU A 26 1.74 -8.92 10.87
N TRP A 27 2.50 -7.88 11.23
CA TRP A 27 2.14 -6.49 10.93
C TRP A 27 2.14 -6.22 9.43
N VAL A 28 3.12 -6.73 8.68
CA VAL A 28 3.18 -6.59 7.21
C VAL A 28 1.99 -7.27 6.55
N LEU A 29 1.66 -8.49 6.98
CA LEU A 29 0.48 -9.19 6.49
C LEU A 29 -0.79 -8.39 6.76
N HIS A 30 -0.94 -7.84 7.97
CA HIS A 30 -2.07 -6.97 8.31
C HIS A 30 -2.09 -5.69 7.46
N ASP A 31 -0.96 -5.02 7.27
CA ASP A 31 -0.83 -3.76 6.51
C ASP A 31 -1.33 -3.91 5.07
N VAL A 32 -1.08 -5.06 4.44
CA VAL A 32 -1.48 -5.31 3.05
C VAL A 32 -2.86 -5.97 2.90
N THR A 33 -3.48 -6.41 3.99
CA THR A 33 -4.79 -7.10 3.98
C THR A 33 -5.91 -6.33 4.67
N CYS A 34 -5.58 -5.27 5.41
CA CYS A 34 -6.56 -4.45 6.13
C CYS A 34 -7.48 -3.68 5.17
N ARG A 35 -8.61 -3.18 5.67
CA ARG A 35 -9.58 -2.42 4.84
C ARG A 35 -8.96 -1.19 4.16
N THR A 36 -8.02 -0.53 4.83
CA THR A 36 -7.32 0.67 4.35
C THR A 36 -5.99 0.37 3.65
N TRP A 37 -5.75 -0.87 3.21
CA TRP A 37 -4.48 -1.28 2.58
C TRP A 37 -4.13 -0.42 1.37
N LEU A 38 -5.13 -0.03 0.57
CA LEU A 38 -4.93 0.82 -0.61
C LEU A 38 -4.50 2.24 -0.22
N LEU A 39 -5.10 2.81 0.83
CA LEU A 39 -4.69 4.13 1.36
C LEU A 39 -3.25 4.08 1.89
N ARG A 40 -2.88 2.99 2.57
CA ARG A 40 -1.50 2.77 3.04
C ARG A 40 -0.52 2.63 1.88
N HIS A 41 -0.94 2.00 0.79
CA HIS A 41 -0.15 1.91 -0.44
C HIS A 41 0.07 3.27 -1.08
N VAL A 42 -0.98 4.09 -1.20
CA VAL A 42 -0.88 5.47 -1.69
C VAL A 42 0.02 6.30 -0.80
N ALA A 43 -0.10 6.21 0.53
CA ALA A 43 0.77 6.91 1.46
C ALA A 43 2.25 6.54 1.26
N ARG A 44 2.56 5.25 1.02
CA ARG A 44 3.91 4.81 0.70
C ARG A 44 4.40 5.37 -0.65
N ALA A 45 3.55 5.35 -1.68
CA ALA A 45 3.89 5.92 -2.99
C ALA A 45 4.19 7.41 -2.91
N LEU A 46 3.35 8.17 -2.18
CA LEU A 46 3.59 9.60 -1.91
C LEU A 46 4.91 9.80 -1.15
N THR A 47 5.20 8.96 -0.15
CA THR A 47 6.46 9.02 0.60
C THR A 47 7.68 8.82 -0.31
N GLN A 48 7.60 7.90 -1.27
CA GLN A 48 8.65 7.68 -2.27
C GLN A 48 8.78 8.86 -3.26
N MET A 49 7.68 9.55 -3.57
CA MET A 49 7.66 10.69 -4.50
C MET A 49 8.05 12.02 -3.86
N LEU A 50 7.89 12.17 -2.54
CA LEU A 50 8.29 13.37 -1.79
C LEU A 50 9.70 13.89 -2.12
N PRO A 51 10.77 13.08 -2.16
CA PRO A 51 12.10 13.58 -2.52
C PRO A 51 12.13 14.15 -3.95
N PHE A 52 11.40 13.55 -4.90
CA PHE A 52 11.30 14.08 -6.26
C PHE A 52 10.54 15.41 -6.29
N CYS A 53 9.42 15.52 -5.59
CA CYS A 53 8.67 16.77 -5.47
C CYS A 53 9.53 17.89 -4.86
N ALA A 54 10.32 17.58 -3.82
CA ALA A 54 11.24 18.52 -3.19
C ALA A 54 12.33 19.00 -4.17
N LEU A 55 12.89 18.10 -4.98
CA LEU A 55 13.85 18.45 -6.02
C LEU A 55 13.25 19.40 -7.06
N VAL A 56 12.03 19.13 -7.55
CA VAL A 56 11.34 20.01 -8.51
C VAL A 56 11.08 21.40 -7.93
N LEU A 57 10.81 21.50 -6.63
CA LEU A 57 10.64 22.80 -5.97
C LEU A 57 11.95 23.60 -5.85
N LEU A 58 13.10 22.95 -5.80
CA LEU A 58 14.42 23.61 -5.75
C LEU A 58 14.86 24.16 -7.12
N LEU A 59 14.30 23.67 -8.23
CA LEU A 59 14.65 24.15 -9.57
C LEU A 59 14.29 25.64 -9.74
N PRO A 60 15.14 26.44 -10.39
CA PRO A 60 14.79 27.82 -10.75
C PRO A 60 13.66 27.83 -11.79
N GLY A 61 12.70 28.74 -11.66
CA GLY A 61 11.59 28.90 -12.61
C GLY A 61 10.26 29.38 -12.00
N PRO A 62 9.23 29.67 -12.80
CA PRO A 62 7.92 30.08 -12.30
C PRO A 62 7.26 28.99 -11.43
N LEU A 63 6.63 29.39 -10.32
CA LEU A 63 5.99 28.46 -9.39
C LEU A 63 4.92 27.58 -10.06
N TRP A 64 4.13 28.15 -10.97
CA TRP A 64 3.06 27.42 -11.65
C TRP A 64 3.61 26.24 -12.48
N ILE A 65 4.77 26.38 -13.13
CA ILE A 65 5.41 25.30 -13.90
C ILE A 65 5.87 24.19 -12.98
N ARG A 66 6.46 24.54 -11.83
CA ARG A 66 6.90 23.56 -10.82
C ARG A 66 5.70 22.77 -10.29
N LEU A 67 4.62 23.47 -9.95
CA LEU A 67 3.40 22.85 -9.41
C LEU A 67 2.69 21.96 -10.44
N THR A 68 2.56 22.39 -11.70
CA THR A 68 1.95 21.56 -12.76
C THR A 68 2.80 20.35 -13.08
N SER A 69 4.13 20.48 -13.08
CA SER A 69 5.08 19.37 -13.27
C SER A 69 4.97 18.35 -12.14
N ILE A 70 4.89 18.81 -10.88
CA ILE A 70 4.65 17.94 -9.71
C ILE A 70 3.29 17.25 -9.82
N ALA A 71 2.23 17.99 -10.16
CA ALA A 71 0.88 17.44 -10.28
C ALA A 71 0.81 16.35 -11.35
N LEU A 72 1.39 16.59 -12.53
CA LEU A 72 1.42 15.63 -13.62
C LEU A 72 2.25 14.39 -13.26
N GLY A 73 3.43 14.59 -12.66
CA GLY A 73 4.30 13.50 -12.22
C GLY A 73 3.65 12.63 -11.13
N LEU A 74 2.99 13.26 -10.15
CA LEU A 74 2.22 12.56 -9.12
C LEU A 74 1.05 11.78 -9.72
N MET A 75 0.32 12.37 -10.67
CA MET A 75 -0.81 11.71 -11.33
C MET A 75 -0.36 10.41 -12.02
N VAL A 76 0.67 10.50 -12.87
CA VAL A 76 1.21 9.33 -13.60
C VAL A 76 1.80 8.30 -12.63
N GLY A 77 2.61 8.75 -11.67
CA GLY A 77 3.23 7.87 -10.69
C GLY A 77 2.22 7.14 -9.82
N LEU A 78 1.18 7.84 -9.34
CA LEU A 78 0.11 7.24 -8.54
C LEU A 78 -0.72 6.26 -9.37
N PHE A 79 -1.02 6.59 -10.63
CA PHE A 79 -1.72 5.70 -11.54
C PHE A 79 -1.00 4.35 -11.67
N TYR A 80 0.29 4.36 -12.03
CA TYR A 80 1.08 3.13 -12.13
C TYR A 80 1.20 2.41 -10.78
N SER A 81 1.42 3.16 -9.70
CA SER A 81 1.50 2.59 -8.35
C SER A 81 0.22 1.84 -7.98
N LEU A 82 -0.95 2.37 -8.33
CA LEU A 82 -2.25 1.72 -8.09
C LEU A 82 -2.45 0.49 -8.97
N CYS A 83 -2.06 0.54 -10.26
CA CYS A 83 -2.11 -0.62 -11.14
C CYS A 83 -1.33 -1.82 -10.58
N PHE A 84 -0.16 -1.56 -9.99
CA PHE A 84 0.70 -2.61 -9.41
C PHE A 84 0.52 -2.80 -7.90
N ALA A 85 -0.48 -2.18 -7.28
CA ALA A 85 -0.64 -2.21 -5.83
C ALA A 85 -0.80 -3.63 -5.28
N VAL A 86 -1.53 -4.49 -5.99
CA VAL A 86 -1.76 -5.89 -5.61
C VAL A 86 -0.47 -6.71 -5.69
N GLU A 87 0.29 -6.54 -6.76
CA GLU A 87 1.56 -7.25 -6.97
C GLU A 87 2.60 -6.85 -5.91
N MET A 88 2.70 -5.54 -5.65
CA MET A 88 3.60 -4.99 -4.64
C MET A 88 3.24 -5.46 -3.21
N ALA A 89 1.95 -5.60 -2.92
CA ALA A 89 1.49 -6.18 -1.66
C ALA A 89 1.92 -7.65 -1.52
N GLU A 90 1.77 -8.43 -2.59
CA GLU A 90 2.11 -9.86 -2.60
C GLU A 90 3.62 -10.07 -2.44
N HIS A 91 4.44 -9.33 -3.19
CA HIS A 91 5.89 -9.37 -3.04
C HIS A 91 6.37 -9.05 -1.61
N ARG A 92 5.69 -8.15 -0.90
CA ARG A 92 6.06 -7.82 0.50
C ARG A 92 5.77 -8.95 1.47
N VAL A 93 4.69 -9.68 1.24
CA VAL A 93 4.29 -10.84 2.05
C VAL A 93 5.24 -12.00 1.81
N ILE A 94 5.56 -12.28 0.54
CA ILE A 94 6.56 -13.28 0.14
C ILE A 94 7.92 -12.97 0.75
N LYS A 95 8.33 -11.69 0.74
CA LYS A 95 9.60 -11.24 1.34
C LYS A 95 9.70 -11.53 2.85
N HIS A 96 8.59 -11.73 3.56
CA HIS A 96 8.57 -12.07 4.99
C HIS A 96 8.25 -13.55 5.26
N GLY A 97 8.41 -14.42 4.25
CA GLY A 97 8.32 -15.87 4.41
C GLY A 97 6.92 -16.46 4.29
N TYR A 98 5.92 -15.67 3.90
CA TYR A 98 4.59 -16.18 3.62
C TYR A 98 4.51 -16.80 2.22
N PRO A 99 3.70 -17.86 2.03
CA PRO A 99 3.53 -18.47 0.72
C PRO A 99 2.84 -17.50 -0.27
N PRO A 100 3.18 -17.59 -1.57
CA PRO A 100 2.53 -16.80 -2.61
C PRO A 100 1.01 -17.02 -2.61
N GLY A 101 0.25 -15.95 -2.76
CA GLY A 101 -1.21 -15.96 -2.81
C GLY A 101 -1.89 -15.69 -1.46
N ILE A 102 -1.17 -15.77 -0.33
CA ILE A 102 -1.73 -15.52 1.00
C ILE A 102 -2.28 -14.09 1.12
N GLY A 103 -1.61 -13.10 0.52
CA GLY A 103 -2.06 -11.72 0.57
C GLY A 103 -3.40 -11.53 -0.14
N ARG A 104 -3.59 -12.18 -1.29
CA ARG A 104 -4.87 -12.22 -2.02
C ARG A 104 -5.95 -12.99 -1.28
N GLN A 105 -5.66 -14.21 -0.82
CA GLN A 105 -6.62 -15.06 -0.09
C GLN A 105 -7.12 -14.39 1.19
N THR A 106 -6.22 -13.78 1.97
CA THR A 106 -6.61 -13.08 3.20
C THR A 106 -7.53 -11.89 2.89
N ARG A 107 -7.30 -11.18 1.78
CA ARG A 107 -8.17 -10.08 1.34
C ARG A 107 -9.54 -10.56 0.88
N THR A 108 -9.63 -11.68 0.16
CA THR A 108 -10.91 -12.26 -0.24
C THR A 108 -11.70 -12.72 0.98
N LEU A 109 -11.07 -13.49 1.88
CA LEU A 109 -11.68 -13.91 3.15
C LEU A 109 -12.19 -12.71 3.96
N ASN A 110 -11.36 -11.69 4.14
CA ASN A 110 -11.76 -10.48 4.86
C ASN A 110 -12.89 -9.72 4.16
N ARG A 111 -12.98 -9.77 2.83
CA ARG A 111 -14.09 -9.18 2.06
C ARG A 111 -15.38 -9.97 2.27
N ASP A 112 -15.29 -11.30 2.27
CA ASP A 112 -16.42 -12.20 2.39
C ASP A 112 -17.01 -12.16 3.82
N VAL A 113 -16.15 -12.13 4.85
CA VAL A 113 -16.56 -11.89 6.24
C VAL A 113 -17.32 -10.56 6.36
N ARG A 114 -16.78 -9.48 5.79
CA ARG A 114 -17.44 -8.16 5.80
C ARG A 114 -18.74 -8.13 5.00
N ARG A 115 -18.89 -8.99 3.99
CA ARG A 115 -20.11 -9.14 3.22
C ARG A 115 -21.16 -9.90 4.04
N ALA A 116 -20.76 -10.97 4.71
CA ALA A 116 -21.61 -11.73 5.61
C ALA A 116 -22.10 -10.88 6.80
N GLU A 117 -21.24 -10.04 7.37
CA GLU A 117 -21.64 -9.08 8.42
C GLU A 117 -22.70 -8.08 7.94
N ARG A 118 -22.65 -7.65 6.68
CA ARG A 118 -23.59 -6.66 6.12
C ARG A 118 -24.89 -7.24 5.61
N HIS A 119 -24.84 -8.44 5.01
CA HIS A 119 -25.97 -9.01 4.25
C HIS A 119 -26.44 -10.37 4.78
N GLY A 120 -25.81 -10.89 5.84
CA GLY A 120 -26.05 -12.24 6.35
C GLY A 120 -25.17 -13.30 5.69
N VAL A 121 -24.97 -14.41 6.39
CA VAL A 121 -24.22 -15.57 5.90
C VAL A 121 -24.99 -16.19 4.74
N GLY A 122 -24.32 -16.44 3.60
CA GLY A 122 -24.94 -17.02 2.41
C GLY A 122 -25.45 -16.01 1.37
N TYR A 123 -25.28 -14.70 1.59
CA TYR A 123 -25.52 -13.70 0.55
C TYR A 123 -24.52 -13.88 -0.60
N HIS A 124 -25.01 -14.44 -1.71
CA HIS A 124 -24.33 -14.43 -3.00
C HIS A 124 -25.08 -13.45 -3.93
N PRO A 125 -24.41 -12.43 -4.48
CA PRO A 125 -25.05 -11.58 -5.47
C PRO A 125 -25.37 -12.40 -6.73
N TRP A 126 -26.42 -12.02 -7.44
CA TRP A 126 -26.84 -12.68 -8.67
C TRP A 126 -25.88 -12.44 -9.86
N TRP A 127 -24.90 -11.55 -9.71
CA TRP A 127 -23.95 -11.15 -10.75
C TRP A 127 -22.55 -11.77 -10.60
N GLU A 128 -22.38 -12.70 -9.65
CA GLU A 128 -21.17 -13.52 -9.47
C GLU A 128 -21.42 -14.94 -9.99
#